data_AF-A0A537CIV7-F1
#
_entry.id   AF-A0A537CIV7-F1
#
_cell.length_a   1.000
_cell.length_b   1.000
_cell.length_c   1.000
_cell.angle_alpha   90.00
_cell.angle_beta   90.00
_cell.angle_gamma   90.00
#
_symmetry.space_group_name_H-M   'P 1'
#
loop_
_entity.id
_entity.type
_entity.pdbx_description
1 polymer ?
#
loop_
_entity_poly.entity_id
_entity_poly.type
_entity_poly.pdbx_seq_one_letter_code
_entity_poly.pdbx_strand_id
1 'polypeptide(L)' 'AEGVLFERRVFHSQFALEDQKEGMAAFLEKRKPVFKNR' A
#
# COMPACT_ATOMS: atom_id res chain seq x y z
N ALA A 1 16.16 -15.91 7.18
CA ALA A 1 16.41 -14.46 7.12
C ALA A 1 16.07 -13.85 5.74
N GLU A 2 16.24 -14.59 4.63
CA GLU A 2 15.98 -14.08 3.28
C GLU A 2 14.51 -13.72 3.00
N GLY A 3 13.55 -14.51 3.50
CA GLY A 3 12.12 -14.23 3.33
C GLY A 3 11.70 -12.88 3.92
N VAL A 4 12.14 -12.56 5.14
CA VAL A 4 11.84 -11.27 5.80
C VAL A 4 12.46 -10.09 5.05
N LEU A 5 13.68 -10.25 4.51
CA LEU A 5 14.32 -9.21 3.71
C LEU A 5 13.58 -8.98 2.39
N PHE A 6 13.10 -10.06 1.76
CA PHE A 6 12.28 -9.99 0.55
C PHE A 6 10.94 -9.31 0.83
N GLU A 7 10.20 -9.77 1.83
CA GLU A 7 8.90 -9.20 2.24
C GLU A 7 9.01 -7.71 2.55
N ARG A 8 10.06 -7.30 3.28
CA ARG A 8 10.28 -5.89 3.60
C ARG A 8 10.50 -5.04 2.35
N ARG A 9 11.25 -5.53 1.36
CA ARG A 9 11.47 -4.81 0.09
C ARG A 9 10.19 -4.70 -0.73
N VAL A 10 9.43 -5.78 -0.83
CA VAL A 10 8.14 -5.80 -1.52
C VAL A 10 7.14 -4.87 -0.83
N PHE A 11 7.10 -4.87 0.50
CA PHE A 11 6.25 -3.96 1.25
C PHE A 11 6.61 -2.49 1.01
N HIS A 12 7.91 -2.15 1.02
CA HIS A 12 8.35 -0.79 0.73
C HIS A 12 7.99 -0.33 -0.69
N SER A 13 8.00 -1.22 -1.70
CA SER A 13 7.64 -0.82 -3.06
C SER A 13 6.16 -0.47 -3.20
N GLN A 14 5.28 -0.98 -2.34
CA GLN A 14 3.85 -0.63 -2.39
C GLN A 14 3.59 0.85 -2.11
N PHE A 15 4.44 1.53 -1.34
CA PHE A 15 4.27 2.96 -1.02
C PHE A 15 4.49 3.90 -2.22
N ALA A 16 4.97 3.38 -3.35
CA ALA A 16 5.06 4.12 -4.60
C ALA A 16 3.74 4.17 -5.37
N LEU A 17 2.80 3.26 -5.09
CA LEU A 17 1.53 3.13 -5.81
C LEU A 17 0.52 4.19 -5.37
N GLU A 18 -0.33 4.64 -6.30
CA GLU A 18 -1.42 5.57 -5.99
C GLU A 18 -2.42 4.92 -5.02
N ASP A 19 -2.69 3.63 -5.23
CA ASP A 19 -3.63 2.86 -4.43
C ASP A 19 -3.22 2.70 -2.96
N GLN A 20 -1.92 2.70 -2.67
CA GLN A 20 -1.45 2.64 -1.28
C GLN A 20 -1.81 3.92 -0.54
N LYS A 21 -1.68 5.08 -1.19
CA LYS A 21 -2.06 6.39 -0.62
C LYS A 21 -3.56 6.51 -0.45
N GLU A 22 -4.33 6.11 -1.46
CA GLU A 22 -5.79 6.11 -1.41
C GLU A 22 -6.34 5.18 -0.32
N GLY A 23 -5.79 3.98 -0.19
CA GLY A 23 -6.20 3.05 0.87
C GLY A 23 -5.99 3.62 2.28
N MET A 24 -4.85 4.28 2.50
CA MET A 24 -4.56 4.93 3.78
C MET A 24 -5.44 6.16 4.04
N ALA A 25 -5.64 7.01 3.02
CA ALA A 25 -6.50 8.18 3.12
C ALA A 25 -7.96 7.78 3.39
N ALA A 26 -8.50 6.83 2.63
CA ALA A 26 -9.85 6.33 2.80
C ALA A 26 -10.09 5.72 4.19
N PHE A 27 -9.08 5.02 4.74
CA PHE A 27 -9.14 4.48 6.10
C PHE A 27 -9.22 5.59 7.15
N LEU A 28 -8.37 6.62 7.06
CA LEU A 28 -8.39 7.78 7.96
C LEU A 28 -9.72 8.54 7.88
N GLU A 29 -10.25 8.68 6.67
CA GLU A 29 -11.52 9.36 6.38
C GLU A 29 -12.77 8.50 6.62
N LYS A 30 -12.61 7.23 7.03
CA LYS A 30 -13.68 6.24 7.27
C LYS A 30 -14.65 6.08 6.08
N ARG A 31 -14.10 6.10 4.86
CA ARG A 31 -14.85 5.86 3.62
C ARG A 31 -14.32 4.64 2.87
N LYS A 32 -15.06 4.19 1.86
CA LYS A 32 -14.60 3.12 0.97
C LYS A 32 -13.49 3.66 0.04
N PRO A 33 -12.35 2.95 -0.10
CA PRO A 33 -11.31 3.35 -1.06
C PRO A 33 -11.74 3.08 -2.50
N VAL A 34 -11.21 3.88 -3.44
CA VAL A 34 -11.39 3.71 -4.88
C VAL A 34 -10.06 3.36 -5.54
N PHE A 35 -9.81 2.07 -5.69
CA PHE A 35 -8.58 1.57 -6.30
C PHE A 35 -8.62 1.67 -7.83
N LYS A 36 -7.48 2.00 -8.41
CA LYS A 36 -7.30 2.20 -9.85
C LYS A 36 -6.26 1.24 -10.46
N ASN A 37 -5.71 0.34 -9.63
CA ASN A 37 -4.69 -0.65 -9.97
C ASN A 37 -3.44 0.00 -10.57
N ARG A 38 -2.97 1.08 -9.96
CA ARG A 38 -1.78 1.84 -10.37
C ARG A 38 -1.06 2.51 -9.20
#